data_AF-A0A2A6EG46-F1
#
_entry.id   AF-A0A2A6EG46-F1
#
_cell.length_a   1.000
_cell.length_b   1.000
_cell.length_c   1.000
_cell.angle_alpha   90.00
_cell.angle_beta   90.00
_cell.angle_gamma   90.00
#
_symmetry.space_group_name_H-M   'P 1'
#
loop_
_entity.id
_entity.type
_entity.pdbx_description
1 polymer ?
#
loop_
_entity_poly.entity_id
_entity_poly.type
_entity_poly.pdbx_seq_one_letter_code
_entity_poly.pdbx_strand_id
1 'polypeptide(L)'
;MELSFIFKSSDHLRYENGVHVAGPHGGANRAVKVEPNLNGCNGYNIPSGEGYIVTIYNLDGPHPIWQNNVQMSPKPMQVVSQSADKIVLRGYPVQAMSPFGWIDFNGQDYGLTIYLKNKEVDKCVLHMHNRKVDLEYLK
;
A
#
# COMPACT_ATOMS: atom_id res chain seq x y z
N MET A 1 8.68 -11.67 12.15
CA MET A 1 9.37 -10.47 11.62
C MET A 1 8.36 -9.34 11.74
N GLU A 2 8.69 -8.28 12.48
CA GLU A 2 7.80 -7.12 12.58
C GLU A 2 7.99 -6.29 11.31
N LEU A 3 7.02 -6.35 10.39
CA LEU A 3 7.09 -5.68 9.10
C LEU A 3 6.84 -4.17 9.28
N SER A 4 7.92 -3.40 9.29
CA SER A 4 7.88 -1.94 9.41
C SER A 4 8.96 -1.32 8.52
N PHE A 5 8.57 -0.64 7.44
CA PHE A 5 9.52 -0.04 6.50
C PHE A 5 8.92 1.09 5.67
N ILE A 6 9.80 1.88 5.05
CA ILE A 6 9.50 2.84 3.99
C ILE A 6 10.35 2.48 2.77
N PHE A 7 9.70 2.12 1.67
CA PHE A 7 10.34 1.85 0.39
C PHE A 7 10.12 3.03 -0.55
N LYS A 8 11.20 3.70 -0.94
CA LYS A 8 11.14 4.82 -1.90
C LYS A 8 11.35 4.27 -3.31
N SER A 9 10.55 4.77 -4.24
CA SER A 9 10.61 4.45 -5.65
C SER A 9 10.64 5.75 -6.44
N SER A 10 11.53 5.84 -7.42
CA SER A 10 11.63 7.02 -8.28
C SER A 10 10.52 7.10 -9.33
N ASP A 11 9.78 6.01 -9.50
CA ASP A 11 8.75 5.87 -10.52
C ASP A 11 7.73 4.78 -10.14
N HIS A 12 6.80 4.48 -11.03
CA HIS A 12 6.01 3.25 -10.96
C HIS A 12 5.61 2.78 -12.35
N LEU A 13 5.46 1.46 -12.49
CA LEU A 13 4.87 0.86 -13.68
C LEU A 13 3.42 0.50 -13.39
N ARG A 14 2.54 0.71 -14.35
CA ARG A 14 1.12 0.39 -14.24
C ARG A 14 0.74 -0.69 -15.21
N TYR A 15 0.12 -1.74 -14.68
CA TYR A 15 -0.44 -2.82 -15.46
C TYR A 15 -1.95 -2.85 -15.31
N GLU A 16 -2.65 -3.11 -16.41
CA GLU A 16 -4.08 -3.35 -16.46
C GLU A 16 -4.33 -4.70 -17.11
N ASN A 17 -5.06 -5.60 -16.43
CA ASN A 17 -5.29 -6.96 -16.91
C ASN A 17 -3.98 -7.71 -17.24
N GLY A 18 -2.91 -7.42 -16.50
CA GLY A 18 -1.57 -7.98 -16.72
C GLY A 18 -0.79 -7.36 -17.89
N VAL A 19 -1.35 -6.38 -18.60
CA VAL A 19 -0.69 -5.67 -19.69
C VAL A 19 -0.10 -4.36 -19.18
N HIS A 20 1.16 -4.10 -19.50
CA HIS A 20 1.81 -2.83 -19.17
C HIS A 20 1.17 -1.69 -19.96
N VAL A 21 0.67 -0.65 -19.28
CA VAL A 21 -0.07 0.46 -19.91
C VAL A 21 0.50 1.85 -19.63
N ALA A 22 1.29 2.02 -18.56
CA ALA A 22 1.91 3.30 -18.25
C ALA A 22 3.17 3.13 -17.39
N GLY A 23 4.07 4.09 -17.49
CA GLY A 23 5.37 4.06 -16.84
C GLY A 23 6.47 3.43 -17.72
N PRO A 24 7.74 3.57 -17.35
CA PRO A 24 8.22 4.55 -16.37
C PRO A 24 7.94 5.98 -16.87
N HIS A 25 7.64 6.88 -15.94
CA HIS A 25 7.32 8.28 -16.20
C HIS A 25 8.54 9.21 -16.16
N GLY A 26 9.70 8.73 -15.69
CA GLY A 26 10.93 9.51 -15.58
C GLY A 26 10.91 10.54 -14.43
N GLY A 27 10.03 10.38 -13.44
CA GLY A 27 9.89 11.33 -12.32
C GLY A 27 8.55 11.29 -11.60
N ALA A 28 8.07 10.09 -11.25
CA ALA A 28 6.85 9.89 -10.47
C ALA A 28 7.19 9.29 -9.11
N ASN A 29 7.90 10.07 -8.28
CA ASN A 29 8.49 9.57 -7.05
C ASN A 29 7.39 9.19 -6.04
N ARG A 30 7.45 7.96 -5.52
CA ARG A 30 6.50 7.41 -4.54
C ARG A 30 7.23 6.81 -3.35
N ALA A 31 6.54 6.72 -2.23
CA ALA A 31 6.97 5.87 -1.13
C ALA A 31 5.86 4.92 -0.69
N VAL A 32 6.20 3.65 -0.52
CA VAL A 32 5.35 2.62 0.09
C VAL A 32 5.77 2.49 1.54
N LYS A 33 4.89 2.85 2.46
CA LYS A 33 5.08 2.61 3.89
C LYS A 33 4.19 1.47 4.35
N VAL A 34 4.79 0.55 5.09
CA VAL A 34 4.08 -0.52 5.80
C VAL A 34 4.47 -0.41 7.26
N GLU A 35 3.47 -0.34 8.13
CA GLU A 35 3.67 -0.27 9.57
C GLU A 35 2.64 -1.12 10.32
N PRO A 36 2.97 -1.69 11.49
CA PRO A 36 1.99 -2.38 12.31
C PRO A 36 0.82 -1.45 12.69
N ASN A 37 -0.39 -1.99 12.70
CA ASN A 37 -1.57 -1.27 13.15
C ASN A 37 -1.58 -1.15 14.68
N LEU A 38 -0.80 -0.23 15.26
CA LEU A 38 -0.68 -0.10 16.72
C LEU A 38 -1.83 0.68 17.37
N ASN A 39 -2.46 1.61 16.64
CA ASN A 39 -3.41 2.58 17.19
C ASN A 39 -4.72 2.67 16.38
N GLY A 40 -5.02 1.66 15.56
CA GLY A 40 -6.07 1.76 14.55
C GLY A 40 -5.60 2.53 13.31
N CYS A 41 -6.53 2.78 12.39
CA CYS A 41 -6.29 3.57 11.19
C CYS A 41 -7.37 4.64 11.05
N ASN A 42 -6.96 5.92 11.01
CA ASN A 42 -7.91 7.00 10.79
C ASN A 42 -8.71 6.78 9.50
N GLY A 43 -10.01 6.99 9.56
CA GLY A 43 -10.95 6.72 8.49
C GLY A 43 -11.48 5.30 8.43
N TYR A 44 -11.04 4.38 9.31
CA TYR A 44 -11.58 3.01 9.39
C TYR A 44 -11.96 2.63 10.82
N ASN A 45 -13.02 1.84 10.94
CA ASN A 45 -13.44 1.24 12.19
C ASN A 45 -12.73 -0.13 12.35
N ILE A 46 -11.51 -0.11 12.88
CA ILE A 46 -10.70 -1.31 13.13
C ILE A 46 -10.08 -1.27 14.53
N PRO A 47 -9.92 -2.42 15.21
CA PRO A 47 -9.21 -2.48 16.48
C PRO A 47 -7.72 -2.16 16.29
N SER A 48 -7.08 -1.67 17.35
CA SER A 48 -5.62 -1.60 17.43
C SER A 48 -5.02 -3.00 17.64
N GLY A 49 -3.77 -3.16 17.21
CA GLY A 49 -2.96 -4.37 17.42
C GLY A 49 -3.02 -5.40 16.29
N GLU A 50 -3.94 -5.26 15.32
CA GLU A 50 -4.15 -6.27 14.28
C GLU A 50 -3.73 -5.81 12.88
N GLY A 51 -2.82 -6.57 12.28
CA GLY A 51 -2.38 -6.38 10.90
C GLY A 51 -1.47 -5.18 10.70
N TYR A 52 -1.49 -4.65 9.49
CA TYR A 52 -0.59 -3.60 9.00
C TYR A 52 -1.38 -2.51 8.30
N ILE A 53 -0.87 -1.29 8.37
CA ILE A 53 -1.36 -0.15 7.61
C ILE A 53 -0.39 0.10 6.45
N VAL A 54 -0.93 0.04 5.23
CA VAL A 54 -0.18 0.34 4.00
C VAL A 54 -0.55 1.73 3.51
N THR A 55 0.45 2.58 3.30
CA THR A 55 0.28 3.95 2.81
C THR A 55 1.18 4.21 1.62
N ILE A 56 0.63 4.84 0.56
CA ILE A 56 1.38 5.29 -0.61
C ILE A 56 1.47 6.82 -0.59
N TYR A 57 2.69 7.35 -0.54
CA TYR A 57 2.97 8.77 -0.57
C TYR A 57 3.41 9.22 -1.96
N ASN A 58 2.96 10.39 -2.38
CA ASN A 58 3.56 11.15 -3.48
C ASN A 58 4.74 11.99 -2.96
N LEU A 59 5.92 11.81 -3.54
CA LEU A 59 7.13 12.55 -3.14
C LEU A 59 7.39 13.79 -4.00
N ASP A 60 6.62 13.99 -5.07
CA ASP A 60 6.76 15.13 -5.96
C ASP A 60 5.98 16.34 -5.41
N GLY A 61 6.62 17.52 -5.37
CA GLY A 61 6.06 18.79 -4.84
C GLY A 61 6.76 19.32 -3.59
N PRO A 62 6.54 20.59 -3.18
CA PRO A 62 7.21 21.15 -2.00
C PRO A 62 6.66 20.48 -0.73
N HIS A 63 7.49 20.00 0.21
CA HIS A 63 7.23 20.20 1.65
C HIS A 63 8.28 19.64 2.65
N PRO A 64 8.48 20.31 3.81
CA PRO A 64 9.33 19.84 4.91
C PRO A 64 8.78 18.71 5.81
N ILE A 65 7.46 18.42 5.88
CA ILE A 65 6.90 17.33 6.71
C ILE A 65 5.61 16.77 6.06
N TRP A 66 5.74 15.72 5.23
CA TRP A 66 4.85 14.61 4.81
C TRP A 66 3.31 14.58 4.99
N GLN A 67 2.62 15.64 5.42
CA GLN A 67 1.21 15.59 5.87
C GLN A 67 0.19 15.34 4.74
N ASN A 68 0.23 16.08 3.63
CA ASN A 68 -0.88 16.15 2.66
C ASN A 68 -0.67 15.37 1.35
N ASN A 69 0.39 14.56 1.24
CA ASN A 69 0.73 13.86 -0.01
C ASN A 69 0.32 12.38 -0.02
N VAL A 70 -0.65 12.01 0.82
CA VAL A 70 -1.26 10.69 0.79
C VAL A 70 -2.02 10.56 -0.53
N GLN A 71 -1.46 9.82 -1.48
CA GLN A 71 -2.05 9.70 -2.81
C GLN A 71 -3.31 8.82 -2.81
N MET A 72 -3.41 7.96 -1.80
CA MET A 72 -4.58 7.14 -1.50
C MET A 72 -4.69 6.99 0.02
N SER A 73 -5.90 7.11 0.57
CA SER A 73 -6.15 6.86 2.01
C SER A 73 -5.48 5.55 2.43
N PRO A 74 -4.81 5.48 3.60
CA PRO A 74 -4.14 4.28 4.07
C PRO A 74 -5.07 3.06 4.01
N LYS A 75 -4.52 1.86 3.85
CA LYS A 75 -5.30 0.63 3.68
C LYS A 75 -4.90 -0.38 4.75
N PRO A 76 -5.81 -0.78 5.65
CA PRO A 76 -5.59 -1.87 6.58
C PRO A 76 -5.44 -3.20 5.82
N MET A 77 -4.43 -4.00 6.17
CA MET A 77 -4.14 -5.28 5.55
C MET A 77 -3.63 -6.31 6.55
N GLN A 78 -3.77 -7.60 6.21
CA GLN A 78 -3.22 -8.73 6.96
C GLN A 78 -2.29 -9.56 6.07
N VAL A 79 -1.33 -10.25 6.68
CA VAL A 79 -0.47 -11.21 5.96
C VAL A 79 -1.31 -12.43 5.59
N VAL A 80 -1.37 -12.74 4.30
CA VAL A 80 -2.04 -13.93 3.78
C VAL A 80 -1.07 -15.01 3.31
N SER A 81 0.18 -14.64 3.04
CA SER A 81 1.25 -15.58 2.70
C SER A 81 2.61 -14.95 2.97
N GLN A 82 3.56 -15.77 3.42
CA GLN A 82 4.94 -15.36 3.63
C GLN A 82 5.91 -16.49 3.25
N SER A 83 6.96 -16.13 2.53
CA SER A 83 8.09 -16.99 2.18
C SER A 83 9.40 -16.21 2.35
N ALA A 84 10.54 -16.83 2.01
CA ALA A 84 11.85 -16.20 2.13
C ALA A 84 12.05 -15.03 1.14
N ASP A 85 11.33 -15.05 0.03
CA ASP A 85 11.45 -14.15 -1.12
C ASP A 85 10.28 -13.18 -1.27
N LYS A 86 9.15 -13.40 -0.58
CA LYS A 86 8.01 -12.48 -0.65
C LYS A 86 7.09 -12.54 0.58
N ILE A 87 6.40 -11.42 0.80
CA ILE A 87 5.29 -11.28 1.75
C ILE A 87 4.08 -10.76 0.98
N VAL A 88 2.93 -11.39 1.17
CA VAL A 88 1.67 -10.97 0.54
C VAL A 88 0.72 -10.48 1.63
N LEU A 89 0.32 -9.22 1.51
CA LEU A 89 -0.70 -8.58 2.32
C LEU A 89 -2.01 -8.47 1.53
N ARG A 90 -3.14 -8.66 2.20
CA ARG A 90 -4.46 -8.46 1.63
C ARG A 90 -5.31 -7.62 2.59
N GLY A 91 -6.05 -6.65 2.05
CA GLY A 91 -7.06 -5.96 2.83
C GLY A 91 -8.22 -6.90 3.19
N TYR A 92 -9.02 -6.47 4.15
CA TYR A 92 -10.18 -7.22 4.64
C TYR A 92 -11.40 -6.30 4.70
N PRO A 93 -12.64 -6.83 4.73
CA PRO A 93 -13.83 -6.00 4.86
C PRO A 93 -13.80 -5.24 6.19
N VAL A 94 -14.02 -3.93 6.13
CA VAL A 94 -14.02 -3.02 7.28
C VAL A 94 -15.09 -1.96 7.07
N GLN A 95 -15.41 -1.17 8.08
CA GLN A 95 -16.17 0.06 7.87
C GLN A 95 -15.22 1.24 7.66
N ALA A 96 -15.54 2.11 6.71
CA ALA A 96 -14.85 3.36 6.47
C ALA A 96 -15.73 4.57 6.84
N MET A 97 -15.11 5.63 7.36
CA MET A 97 -15.82 6.86 7.69
C MET A 97 -16.15 7.63 6.41
N SER A 98 -17.42 8.00 6.25
CA SER A 98 -17.90 8.90 5.21
C SER A 98 -18.56 10.14 5.82
N PRO A 99 -18.89 11.18 5.03
CA PRO A 99 -19.67 12.33 5.52
C PRO A 99 -21.05 11.94 6.09
N PHE A 100 -21.57 10.75 5.76
CA PHE A 100 -22.86 10.25 6.22
C PHE A 100 -22.73 9.20 7.33
N GLY A 101 -21.52 9.01 7.89
CA GLY A 101 -21.22 8.02 8.92
C GLY A 101 -20.43 6.81 8.40
N TRP A 102 -20.37 5.75 9.21
CA TRP A 102 -19.68 4.51 8.89
C TRP A 102 -20.40 3.74 7.79
N ILE A 103 -19.67 3.39 6.73
CA ILE A 103 -20.16 2.58 5.61
C ILE A 103 -19.28 1.36 5.40
N ASP A 104 -19.84 0.27 4.90
CA ASP A 104 -19.07 -0.92 4.56
C ASP A 104 -18.10 -0.62 3.41
N PHE A 105 -16.85 -1.02 3.61
CA PHE A 105 -15.76 -0.88 2.66
C PHE A 105 -15.12 -2.24 2.42
N ASN A 106 -15.17 -2.71 1.18
CA ASN A 106 -14.52 -3.95 0.80
C ASN A 106 -13.01 -3.75 0.64
N GLY A 107 -12.28 -3.77 1.75
CA GLY A 107 -10.82 -3.67 1.74
C GLY A 107 -10.13 -4.81 0.99
N GLN A 108 -10.82 -5.94 0.77
CA GLN A 108 -10.28 -7.05 -0.03
C GLN A 108 -10.03 -6.65 -1.48
N ASP A 109 -10.54 -5.54 -1.97
CA ASP A 109 -10.20 -5.06 -3.31
C ASP A 109 -8.73 -4.62 -3.41
N TYR A 110 -8.03 -4.46 -2.29
CA TYR A 110 -6.64 -4.02 -2.22
C TYR A 110 -5.72 -5.09 -1.64
N GLY A 111 -4.49 -5.14 -2.14
CA GLY A 111 -3.42 -5.98 -1.62
C GLY A 111 -2.04 -5.40 -1.90
N LEU A 112 -1.02 -5.90 -1.21
CA LEU A 112 0.37 -5.52 -1.43
C LEU A 112 1.25 -6.77 -1.46
N THR A 113 1.99 -6.96 -2.54
CA THR A 113 3.07 -7.95 -2.57
C THR A 113 4.41 -7.25 -2.36
N ILE A 114 5.18 -7.72 -1.40
CA ILE A 114 6.51 -7.21 -1.06
C ILE A 114 7.52 -8.27 -1.45
N TYR A 115 8.37 -7.97 -2.41
CA TYR A 115 9.45 -8.86 -2.84
C TYR A 115 10.71 -8.54 -2.04
N LEU A 116 11.37 -9.60 -1.58
CA LEU A 116 12.56 -9.54 -0.75
C LEU A 116 13.76 -10.10 -1.52
N LYS A 117 14.87 -9.36 -1.50
CA LYS A 117 16.17 -9.82 -2.00
C LYS A 117 17.21 -9.60 -0.92
N ASN A 118 17.95 -10.64 -0.56
CA ASN A 118 18.91 -10.60 0.54
C ASN A 118 18.31 -10.09 1.87
N LYS A 119 17.04 -10.42 2.14
CA LYS A 119 16.25 -9.95 3.30
C LYS A 119 15.94 -8.45 3.33
N GLU A 120 16.21 -7.72 2.24
CA GLU A 120 15.79 -6.34 2.06
C GLU A 120 14.62 -6.25 1.08
N VAL A 121 13.81 -5.19 1.19
CA VAL A 121 12.74 -4.91 0.24
C VAL A 121 13.36 -4.50 -1.11
N ASP A 122 13.03 -5.26 -2.15
CA ASP A 122 13.55 -5.08 -3.51
C ASP A 122 12.51 -4.38 -4.41
N LYS A 123 11.24 -4.81 -4.29
CA LYS A 123 10.11 -4.31 -5.06
C LYS A 123 8.82 -4.39 -4.24
N CYS A 124 7.93 -3.44 -4.42
CA CYS A 124 6.55 -3.52 -3.93
C CYS A 124 5.56 -3.49 -5.10
N VAL A 125 4.48 -4.26 -5.02
CA VAL A 125 3.39 -4.23 -6.00
C VAL A 125 2.08 -4.01 -5.27
N LEU A 126 1.43 -2.86 -5.53
CA LEU A 126 0.08 -2.59 -5.04
C LEU A 126 -0.92 -3.18 -6.03
N HIS A 127 -1.84 -3.97 -5.50
CA HIS A 127 -2.90 -4.62 -6.27
C HIS A 127 -4.24 -3.94 -6.00
N MET A 128 -4.97 -3.59 -7.06
CA MET A 128 -6.38 -3.20 -7.03
C MET A 128 -7.18 -4.27 -7.78
N HIS A 129 -7.52 -5.34 -7.06
CA HIS A 129 -8.03 -6.59 -7.62
C HIS A 129 -9.34 -6.42 -8.39
N ASN A 130 -10.27 -5.61 -7.88
CA ASN A 130 -11.54 -5.32 -8.55
C ASN A 130 -11.37 -4.62 -9.91
N ARG A 131 -10.29 -3.83 -10.05
CA ARG A 131 -9.95 -3.11 -11.28
C ARG A 131 -8.97 -3.87 -12.16
N LYS A 132 -8.41 -4.98 -11.67
CA LYS A 132 -7.30 -5.72 -12.30
C LYS A 132 -6.13 -4.79 -12.63
N VAL A 133 -5.82 -3.88 -11.72
CA VAL A 133 -4.71 -2.92 -11.85
C VAL A 133 -3.61 -3.31 -10.87
N ASP A 134 -2.37 -3.36 -11.35
CA ASP A 134 -1.18 -3.48 -10.53
C ASP A 134 -0.30 -2.24 -10.71
N LEU A 135 0.22 -1.70 -9.60
CA LEU A 135 1.24 -0.65 -9.60
C LEU A 135 2.53 -1.21 -9.01
N GLU A 136 3.56 -1.33 -9.84
CA GLU A 136 4.88 -1.81 -9.42
C GLU A 136 5.78 -0.63 -9.06
N TYR A 137 6.31 -0.65 -7.83
CA TYR A 137 7.28 0.31 -7.32
C TYR A 137 8.65 -0.37 -7.27
N LEU A 138 9.60 0.19 -8.01
CA LEU A 138 10.95 -0.34 -8.20
C LEU A 138 11.99 0.52 -7.47
N LYS A 139 13.14 -0.05 -7.12
CA LYS A 139 14.23 0.67 -6.45
C LYS A 139 14.93 1.66 -7.38
#